data_AF-A0AA39XKZ1-F1
#
_entry.id   AF-A0AA39XKZ1-F1
#
_cell.length_a   1.000
_cell.length_b   1.000
_cell.length_c   1.000
_cell.angle_alpha   90.00
_cell.angle_beta   90.00
_cell.angle_gamma   90.00
#
_symmetry.space_group_name_H-M   'P 1'
#
loop_
_entity.id
_entity.type
_entity.pdbx_description
1 polymer ?
#
loop_
_entity_poly.entity_id
_entity_poly.type
_entity_poly.pdbx_seq_one_letter_code
_entity_poly.pdbx_strand_id
1 'polypeptide(L)'
;HVCFNREGFHNHIPHHLLALYGTGASAKVLQKGFGENTSYQWPAKPLHEHLATAEDLHQHRGNANYYPDFLRFYQREIEAKGWQAVMSKQLFSGDDASEDLLLRIFSGFFHPMIQLMCALEFQQPAIVAEALAQAAVHGKDDNGFLLESERLANANPSAAEKMGPIIDLVKAVRADEALATAATAGQVDQVSQGVLRYAKDELIKIGARVKAKPEELDERTAEMYDACMYMAVSAAMHPIKHPEFDFWLV
;
A
#
# COMPACT_ATOMS: atom_id res chain seq x y z
N HIS A 1 10.80 9.21 -11.23
CA HIS A 1 10.66 9.20 -9.76
C HIS A 1 9.27 8.66 -9.42
N VAL A 2 9.11 7.99 -8.27
CA VAL A 2 7.81 7.48 -7.76
C VAL A 2 6.88 8.55 -7.19
N CYS A 3 7.31 9.81 -7.21
CA CYS A 3 6.54 10.97 -6.78
C CYS A 3 6.65 12.04 -7.87
N PHE A 4 5.63 12.87 -8.01
CA PHE A 4 5.58 13.96 -8.99
C PHE A 4 5.63 15.36 -8.39
N ASN A 5 5.54 15.48 -7.05
CA ASN A 5 5.68 16.75 -6.36
C ASN A 5 6.45 16.60 -5.03
N ARG A 6 6.77 17.74 -4.40
CA ARG A 6 7.50 17.79 -3.12
C ARG A 6 6.65 17.43 -1.90
N GLU A 7 5.33 17.36 -2.09
CA GLU A 7 4.37 16.94 -1.06
C GLU A 7 4.27 15.41 -0.97
N GLY A 8 4.93 14.68 -1.88
CA GLY A 8 4.99 13.22 -1.85
C GLY A 8 3.90 12.54 -2.67
N PHE A 9 3.15 13.27 -3.49
CA PHE A 9 2.13 12.67 -4.36
C PHE A 9 2.76 11.77 -5.39
N HIS A 10 2.15 10.61 -5.58
CA HIS A 10 2.75 9.47 -6.24
C HIS A 10 2.55 9.50 -7.75
N ASN A 11 3.59 9.07 -8.47
CA ASN A 11 3.53 8.97 -9.92
C ASN A 11 2.66 7.77 -10.33
N HIS A 12 1.51 8.07 -10.92
CA HIS A 12 0.54 7.03 -11.30
C HIS A 12 0.80 6.31 -12.63
N ILE A 13 1.86 6.66 -13.36
CA ILE A 13 2.11 6.12 -14.71
C ILE A 13 2.19 4.59 -14.74
N PRO A 14 2.99 3.91 -13.89
CA PRO A 14 3.16 2.46 -14.03
C PRO A 14 1.85 1.70 -13.89
N HIS A 15 1.08 1.93 -12.84
CA HIS A 15 -0.17 1.21 -12.62
C HIS A 15 -1.30 1.68 -13.55
N HIS A 16 -1.34 2.95 -13.96
CA HIS A 16 -2.28 3.40 -14.99
C HIS A 16 -2.05 2.65 -16.32
N LEU A 17 -0.79 2.60 -16.79
CA LEU A 17 -0.46 1.91 -18.03
C LEU A 17 -0.69 0.39 -17.95
N LEU A 18 -0.35 -0.22 -16.82
CA LEU A 18 -0.56 -1.65 -16.62
C LEU A 18 -2.05 -2.01 -16.52
N ALA A 19 -2.87 -1.17 -15.88
CA ALA A 19 -4.33 -1.36 -15.85
C ALA A 19 -4.94 -1.24 -17.25
N LEU A 20 -4.52 -0.25 -18.05
CA LEU A 20 -4.93 -0.13 -19.45
C LEU A 20 -4.51 -1.37 -20.25
N TYR A 21 -3.26 -1.81 -20.11
CA TYR A 21 -2.76 -2.98 -20.82
C TYR A 21 -3.53 -4.25 -20.43
N GLY A 22 -3.75 -4.48 -19.14
CA GLY A 22 -4.49 -5.64 -18.62
C GLY A 22 -5.96 -5.68 -19.06
N THR A 23 -6.55 -4.53 -19.36
CA THR A 23 -7.93 -4.42 -19.89
C THR A 23 -8.00 -4.45 -21.42
N GLY A 24 -6.88 -4.70 -22.12
CA GLY A 24 -6.83 -4.86 -23.57
C GLY A 24 -6.73 -3.55 -24.35
N ALA A 25 -6.24 -2.47 -23.73
CA ALA A 25 -6.05 -1.20 -24.41
C ALA A 25 -5.07 -1.30 -25.60
N SER A 26 -5.39 -0.62 -26.70
CA SER A 26 -4.50 -0.54 -27.86
C SER A 26 -3.22 0.25 -27.56
N ALA A 27 -2.16 0.02 -28.35
CA ALA A 27 -0.92 0.80 -28.25
C ALA A 27 -1.14 2.32 -28.35
N LYS A 28 -2.11 2.78 -29.14
CA LYS A 28 -2.50 4.20 -29.23
C LYS A 28 -3.02 4.73 -27.89
N VAL A 29 -3.84 3.94 -27.18
CA VAL A 29 -4.38 4.30 -25.87
C VAL A 29 -3.27 4.32 -24.82
N LEU A 30 -2.34 3.36 -24.85
CA LEU A 30 -1.18 3.33 -23.96
C LEU A 30 -0.27 4.55 -24.16
N GLN A 31 0.04 4.91 -25.41
CA GLN A 31 0.83 6.11 -25.71
C GLN A 31 0.15 7.39 -25.25
N LYS A 32 -1.18 7.49 -25.45
CA LYS A 32 -1.97 8.60 -24.95
C LYS A 32 -1.90 8.69 -23.42
N GLY A 33 -2.15 7.58 -22.72
CA GLY A 33 -2.10 7.51 -21.26
C GLY A 33 -0.73 7.87 -20.70
N PHE A 34 0.36 7.42 -21.34
CA PHE A 34 1.71 7.86 -20.96
C PHE A 34 1.87 9.37 -21.17
N GLY A 35 1.50 9.87 -22.36
CA GLY A 35 1.61 11.27 -22.76
C GLY A 35 0.92 12.24 -21.80
N GLU A 36 -0.31 11.94 -21.40
CA GLU A 36 -1.12 12.76 -20.46
C GLU A 36 -0.47 12.92 -19.08
N ASN A 37 0.37 11.96 -18.71
CA ASN A 37 1.03 11.91 -17.41
C ASN A 37 2.51 12.33 -17.46
N THR A 38 3.05 12.68 -18.62
CA THR A 38 4.47 13.09 -18.74
C THR A 38 4.78 14.42 -18.08
N SER A 39 3.81 15.34 -18.02
CA SER A 39 4.02 16.73 -17.62
C SER A 39 4.47 16.91 -16.16
N TYR A 40 4.11 15.96 -15.30
CA TYR A 40 4.44 16.00 -13.87
C TYR A 40 5.66 15.14 -13.51
N GLN A 41 6.24 14.39 -14.47
CA GLN A 41 7.38 13.52 -14.17
C GLN A 41 8.59 14.34 -13.71
N TRP A 42 9.20 13.88 -12.63
CA TRP A 42 10.47 14.43 -12.19
C TRP A 42 11.66 13.81 -12.94
N PRO A 43 12.67 14.64 -13.29
CA PRO A 43 13.96 14.14 -13.72
C PRO A 43 14.52 13.12 -12.73
N ALA A 44 15.29 12.16 -13.24
CA ALA A 44 16.07 11.28 -12.38
C ALA A 44 17.03 12.12 -11.54
N LYS A 45 17.02 11.88 -10.22
CA LYS A 45 17.97 12.50 -9.28
C LYS A 45 19.30 11.74 -9.33
N PRO A 46 20.44 12.41 -9.12
CA PRO A 46 21.74 11.75 -9.05
C PRO A 46 21.80 10.80 -7.84
N LEU A 47 22.69 9.82 -7.92
CA LEU A 47 23.04 8.94 -6.80
C LEU A 47 24.00 9.66 -5.83
N HIS A 48 23.99 9.24 -4.59
CA HIS A 48 24.99 9.59 -3.59
C HIS A 48 26.12 8.55 -3.66
N GLU A 49 27.34 9.00 -3.99
CA GLU A 49 28.49 8.15 -4.39
C GLU A 49 28.98 7.13 -3.35
N HIS A 50 28.41 7.12 -2.14
CA HIS A 50 28.84 6.27 -1.02
C HIS A 50 27.75 5.34 -0.48
N LEU A 51 26.53 5.40 -1.00
CA LEU A 51 25.41 4.59 -0.50
C LEU A 51 25.22 3.37 -1.39
N ALA A 52 25.96 2.30 -1.10
CA ALA A 52 25.98 1.09 -1.93
C ALA A 52 25.47 -0.16 -1.22
N THR A 53 25.53 -0.20 0.12
CA THR A 53 25.12 -1.36 0.91
C THR A 53 23.77 -1.14 1.60
N ALA A 54 23.18 -2.21 2.11
CA ALA A 54 21.94 -2.11 2.89
C ALA A 54 22.18 -1.30 4.17
N GLU A 55 23.31 -1.54 4.82
CA GLU A 55 23.74 -0.88 6.05
C GLU A 55 23.87 0.64 5.86
N ASP A 56 24.48 1.09 4.75
CA ASP A 56 24.60 2.51 4.42
C ASP A 56 23.24 3.19 4.25
N LEU A 57 22.28 2.45 3.69
CA LEU A 57 20.96 2.95 3.29
C LEU A 57 19.94 2.93 4.43
N HIS A 58 20.05 2.01 5.39
CA HIS A 58 19.03 1.84 6.43
C HIS A 58 18.76 3.11 7.24
N GLN A 59 19.80 3.90 7.55
CA GLN A 59 19.67 5.18 8.26
C GLN A 59 18.92 6.26 7.46
N HIS A 60 18.73 6.06 6.15
CA HIS A 60 18.08 7.00 5.24
C HIS A 60 16.64 6.63 4.91
N ARG A 61 16.09 5.57 5.53
CA ARG A 61 14.68 5.21 5.37
C ARG A 61 13.77 6.36 5.82
N GLY A 62 12.64 6.53 5.14
CA GLY A 62 11.71 7.64 5.38
C GLY A 62 12.13 8.97 4.78
N ASN A 63 13.19 9.01 3.96
CA ASN A 63 13.65 10.23 3.31
C ASN A 63 13.64 10.11 1.78
N ALA A 64 12.69 10.80 1.16
CA ALA A 64 12.48 10.82 -0.29
C ALA A 64 13.68 11.30 -1.13
N ASN A 65 14.68 11.95 -0.52
CA ASN A 65 15.90 12.33 -1.24
C ASN A 65 16.78 11.14 -1.60
N TYR A 66 16.66 10.03 -0.87
CA TYR A 66 17.47 8.81 -1.09
C TYR A 66 16.75 7.75 -1.95
N TYR A 67 15.59 8.09 -2.52
CA TYR A 67 14.90 7.24 -3.49
C TYR A 67 15.80 6.69 -4.61
N PRO A 68 16.62 7.49 -5.31
CA PRO A 68 17.48 6.96 -6.39
C PRO A 68 18.49 5.92 -5.88
N ASP A 69 18.97 6.06 -4.64
CA ASP A 69 19.94 5.14 -4.04
C ASP A 69 19.29 3.81 -3.67
N PHE A 70 18.12 3.85 -3.01
CA PHE A 70 17.33 2.64 -2.75
C PHE A 70 16.94 1.93 -4.05
N LEU A 71 16.51 2.68 -5.07
CA LEU A 71 16.18 2.11 -6.38
C LEU A 71 17.38 1.40 -6.98
N ARG A 72 18.56 2.04 -6.98
CA ARG A 72 19.79 1.44 -7.52
C ARG A 72 20.21 0.20 -6.73
N PHE A 73 20.09 0.24 -5.40
CA PHE A 73 20.36 -0.91 -4.53
C PHE A 73 19.46 -2.10 -4.88
N TYR A 74 18.14 -1.91 -4.93
CA TYR A 74 17.23 -3.00 -5.26
C TYR A 74 17.41 -3.50 -6.70
N GLN A 75 17.71 -2.64 -7.67
CA GLN A 75 18.06 -3.07 -9.02
C GLN A 75 19.25 -4.03 -9.03
N ARG A 76 20.33 -3.71 -8.30
CA ARG A 76 21.52 -4.57 -8.20
C ARG A 76 21.23 -5.88 -7.49
N GLU A 77 20.49 -5.83 -6.39
CA GLU A 77 20.09 -7.03 -5.64
C GLU A 77 19.24 -7.96 -6.51
N ILE A 78 18.30 -7.39 -7.27
CA ILE A 78 17.41 -8.14 -8.17
C ILE A 78 18.18 -8.74 -9.34
N GLU A 79 19.12 -7.99 -9.93
CA GLU A 79 19.99 -8.50 -11.00
C GLU A 79 20.84 -9.69 -10.51
N ALA A 80 21.32 -9.64 -9.26
CA ALA A 80 22.15 -10.69 -8.70
C ALA A 80 21.37 -11.93 -8.20
N LYS A 81 20.16 -11.74 -7.64
CA LYS A 81 19.46 -12.77 -6.86
C LYS A 81 18.09 -13.16 -7.41
N GLY A 82 17.55 -12.39 -8.36
CA GLY A 82 16.17 -12.50 -8.82
C GLY A 82 15.18 -11.77 -7.89
N TRP A 83 14.10 -11.27 -8.47
CA TRP A 83 13.17 -10.39 -7.75
C TRP A 83 12.38 -11.10 -6.65
N GLN A 84 12.05 -12.39 -6.84
CA GLN A 84 11.34 -13.18 -5.84
C GLN A 84 12.16 -13.33 -4.56
N ALA A 85 13.45 -13.65 -4.70
CA ALA A 85 14.35 -13.83 -3.56
C ALA A 85 14.58 -12.52 -2.81
N VAL A 86 14.75 -11.41 -3.55
CA VAL A 86 14.89 -10.08 -2.95
C VAL A 86 13.61 -9.70 -2.21
N MET A 87 12.45 -9.79 -2.84
CA MET A 87 11.16 -9.48 -2.19
C MET A 87 10.96 -10.33 -0.94
N SER A 88 11.17 -11.65 -1.02
CA SER A 88 11.02 -12.55 0.12
C SER A 88 11.93 -12.17 1.27
N LYS A 89 13.20 -11.83 0.99
CA LYS A 89 14.14 -11.39 2.01
C LYS A 89 13.74 -10.05 2.63
N GLN A 90 13.34 -9.09 1.79
CA GLN A 90 13.13 -7.71 2.23
C GLN A 90 11.81 -7.50 2.97
N LEU A 91 10.81 -8.36 2.74
CA LEU A 91 9.48 -8.20 3.33
C LEU A 91 9.09 -9.31 4.31
N PHE A 92 9.72 -10.49 4.24
CA PHE A 92 9.21 -11.69 4.93
C PHE A 92 10.30 -12.50 5.65
N SER A 93 11.49 -11.92 5.94
CA SER A 93 12.51 -12.62 6.74
C SER A 93 12.19 -12.66 8.24
N GLY A 94 11.27 -11.80 8.71
CA GLY A 94 10.87 -11.70 10.12
C GLY A 94 11.91 -11.03 11.02
N ASP A 95 12.94 -10.40 10.44
CA ASP A 95 13.87 -9.55 11.16
C ASP A 95 13.37 -8.10 11.22
N ASP A 96 13.91 -7.31 12.15
CA ASP A 96 13.50 -5.91 12.37
C ASP A 96 13.54 -5.05 11.09
N ALA A 97 14.47 -5.33 10.18
CA ALA A 97 14.61 -4.56 8.94
C ALA A 97 13.51 -4.92 7.93
N SER A 98 13.11 -6.19 7.88
CA SER A 98 11.99 -6.65 7.05
C SER A 98 10.65 -6.20 7.59
N GLU A 99 10.44 -6.24 8.91
CA GLU A 99 9.23 -5.74 9.57
C GLU A 99 9.05 -4.23 9.35
N ASP A 100 10.13 -3.44 9.51
CA ASP A 100 10.10 -2.00 9.22
C ASP A 100 9.76 -1.72 7.75
N LEU A 101 10.28 -2.50 6.80
CA LEU A 101 9.96 -2.29 5.38
C LEU A 101 8.54 -2.75 5.04
N LEU A 102 8.09 -3.86 5.62
CA LEU A 102 6.74 -4.38 5.46
C LEU A 102 5.69 -3.37 5.95
N LEU A 103 5.92 -2.72 7.09
CA LEU A 103 5.07 -1.62 7.55
C LEU A 103 5.03 -0.45 6.55
N ARG A 104 6.16 -0.11 5.94
CA ARG A 104 6.24 0.99 4.97
C ARG A 104 5.58 0.66 3.64
N ILE A 105 5.38 -0.61 3.30
CA ILE A 105 4.63 -1.00 2.10
C ILE A 105 3.18 -0.50 2.15
N PHE A 106 2.61 -0.38 3.36
CA PHE A 106 1.26 0.15 3.58
C PHE A 106 1.21 1.68 3.66
N SER A 107 2.36 2.37 3.60
CA SER A 107 2.42 3.83 3.75
C SER A 107 2.00 4.58 2.48
N GLY A 108 1.71 5.88 2.63
CA GLY A 108 1.40 6.77 1.51
C GLY A 108 0.17 6.31 0.75
N PHE A 109 -0.92 5.99 1.44
CA PHE A 109 -2.14 5.44 0.85
C PHE A 109 -1.88 4.19 0.00
N PHE A 110 -1.12 3.24 0.55
CA PHE A 110 -0.80 1.95 -0.06
C PHE A 110 -0.05 2.03 -1.40
N HIS A 111 0.48 3.18 -1.83
CA HIS A 111 1.13 3.28 -3.14
C HIS A 111 2.29 2.30 -3.37
N PRO A 112 3.17 2.02 -2.38
CA PRO A 112 4.17 0.96 -2.53
C PRO A 112 3.54 -0.42 -2.74
N MET A 113 2.47 -0.73 -2.01
CA MET A 113 1.71 -1.98 -2.19
C MET A 113 1.07 -2.05 -3.56
N ILE A 114 0.38 -1.00 -4.02
CA ILE A 114 -0.24 -0.92 -5.34
C ILE A 114 0.81 -1.17 -6.43
N GLN A 115 1.96 -0.51 -6.33
CA GLN A 115 3.06 -0.68 -7.27
C GLN A 115 3.63 -2.10 -7.23
N LEU A 116 3.79 -2.70 -6.04
CA LEU A 116 4.24 -4.07 -5.89
C LEU A 116 3.24 -5.06 -6.49
N MET A 117 1.95 -4.94 -6.21
CA MET A 117 0.91 -5.82 -6.76
C MET A 117 0.90 -5.80 -8.28
N CYS A 118 0.98 -4.62 -8.90
CA CYS A 118 1.13 -4.51 -10.35
C CYS A 118 2.44 -5.16 -10.85
N ALA A 119 3.53 -5.01 -10.12
CA ALA A 119 4.80 -5.65 -10.49
C ALA A 119 4.72 -7.18 -10.45
N LEU A 120 3.99 -7.75 -9.49
CA LEU A 120 3.79 -9.19 -9.35
C LEU A 120 2.90 -9.75 -10.45
N GLU A 121 1.75 -9.11 -10.69
CA GLU A 121 0.79 -9.51 -11.74
C GLU A 121 1.47 -9.60 -13.12
N PHE A 122 2.28 -8.60 -13.46
CA PHE A 122 2.96 -8.53 -14.75
C PHE A 122 4.39 -9.08 -14.72
N GLN A 123 4.84 -9.63 -13.59
CA GLN A 123 6.20 -10.15 -13.36
C GLN A 123 7.30 -9.18 -13.82
N GLN A 124 7.22 -7.91 -13.42
CA GLN A 124 8.11 -6.82 -13.85
C GLN A 124 9.17 -6.49 -12.79
N PRO A 125 10.43 -6.97 -12.90
CA PRO A 125 11.44 -6.79 -11.87
C PRO A 125 11.82 -5.31 -11.62
N ALA A 126 11.76 -4.50 -12.67
CA ALA A 126 12.00 -3.06 -12.57
C ALA A 126 10.99 -2.38 -11.64
N ILE A 127 9.71 -2.76 -11.73
CA ILE A 127 8.65 -2.19 -10.90
C ILE A 127 8.72 -2.73 -9.47
N VAL A 128 9.19 -3.99 -9.27
CA VAL A 128 9.51 -4.49 -7.92
C VAL A 128 10.57 -3.61 -7.26
N ALA A 129 11.64 -3.24 -7.99
CA ALA A 129 12.68 -2.35 -7.46
C ALA A 129 12.10 -0.97 -7.09
N GLU A 130 11.22 -0.42 -7.93
CA GLU A 130 10.54 0.85 -7.65
C GLU A 130 9.64 0.78 -6.42
N ALA A 131 8.85 -0.29 -6.27
CA ALA A 131 7.95 -0.48 -5.13
C ALA A 131 8.73 -0.58 -3.80
N LEU A 132 9.79 -1.39 -3.77
CA LEU A 132 10.65 -1.53 -2.58
C LEU A 132 11.38 -0.21 -2.25
N ALA A 133 11.84 0.52 -3.26
CA ALA A 133 12.45 1.83 -3.07
C ALA A 133 11.45 2.87 -2.58
N GLN A 134 10.22 2.84 -3.09
CA GLN A 134 9.13 3.72 -2.65
C GLN A 134 8.78 3.45 -1.18
N ALA A 135 8.63 2.18 -0.78
CA ALA A 135 8.43 1.81 0.61
C ALA A 135 9.58 2.32 1.49
N ALA A 136 10.83 2.09 1.10
CA ALA A 136 11.99 2.50 1.88
C ALA A 136 12.01 4.02 2.18
N VAL A 137 11.51 4.86 1.28
CA VAL A 137 11.49 6.33 1.48
C VAL A 137 10.22 6.86 2.13
N HIS A 138 9.18 6.05 2.30
CA HIS A 138 7.99 6.44 3.06
C HIS A 138 8.23 6.40 4.56
N GLY A 139 7.58 7.29 5.31
CA GLY A 139 7.56 7.24 6.78
C GLY A 139 6.88 5.98 7.31
N LYS A 140 7.25 5.57 8.52
CA LYS A 140 6.66 4.41 9.22
C LYS A 140 5.45 4.75 10.10
N ASP A 141 5.28 6.04 10.40
CA ASP A 141 4.68 6.49 11.66
C ASP A 141 3.19 6.12 11.80
N ASP A 142 2.47 5.96 10.70
CA ASP A 142 1.03 5.68 10.73
C ASP A 142 0.67 4.19 10.78
N ASN A 143 1.61 3.27 10.54
CA ASN A 143 1.28 1.84 10.36
C ASN A 143 1.59 0.96 11.58
N GLY A 144 2.08 1.54 12.68
CA GLY A 144 2.38 0.78 13.91
C GLY A 144 1.17 0.05 14.51
N PHE A 145 -0.05 0.52 14.22
CA PHE A 145 -1.28 -0.15 14.66
C PHE A 145 -1.43 -1.57 14.09
N LEU A 146 -0.80 -1.89 12.95
CA LEU A 146 -0.84 -3.23 12.35
C LEU A 146 -0.14 -4.26 13.26
N LEU A 147 1.07 -3.96 13.72
CA LEU A 147 1.80 -4.81 14.67
C LEU A 147 1.09 -4.89 16.03
N GLU A 148 0.51 -3.76 16.48
CA GLU A 148 -0.28 -3.74 17.72
C GLU A 148 -1.54 -4.62 17.60
N SER A 149 -2.18 -4.64 16.42
CA SER A 149 -3.33 -5.50 16.10
C SER A 149 -2.94 -6.97 16.08
N GLU A 150 -1.82 -7.31 15.44
CA GLU A 150 -1.29 -8.68 15.43
C GLU A 150 -0.95 -9.15 16.85
N ARG A 151 -0.26 -8.34 17.65
CA ARG A 151 0.07 -8.65 19.04
C ARG A 151 -1.19 -8.90 19.87
N LEU A 152 -2.23 -8.08 19.68
CA LEU A 152 -3.52 -8.25 20.35
C LEU A 152 -4.24 -9.53 19.91
N ALA A 153 -4.20 -9.86 18.62
CA ALA A 153 -4.75 -11.10 18.10
C ALA A 153 -4.05 -12.31 18.76
N ASN A 154 -2.72 -12.32 18.78
CA ASN A 154 -1.92 -13.42 19.34
C ASN A 154 -2.08 -13.59 20.85
N ALA A 155 -2.40 -12.53 21.59
CA ALA A 155 -2.60 -12.59 23.04
C ALA A 155 -3.96 -13.20 23.47
N ASN A 156 -4.94 -13.32 22.56
CA ASN A 156 -6.31 -13.74 22.90
C ASN A 156 -6.59 -15.19 22.47
N PRO A 157 -7.02 -16.10 23.36
CA PRO A 157 -7.24 -17.52 23.04
C PRO A 157 -8.35 -17.80 22.00
N SER A 158 -9.33 -16.89 21.84
CA SER A 158 -10.31 -16.94 20.74
C SER A 158 -9.70 -16.64 19.36
N ALA A 159 -8.39 -16.37 19.30
CA ALA A 159 -7.59 -16.31 18.07
C ALA A 159 -7.73 -17.58 17.21
N ALA A 160 -8.07 -18.73 17.80
CA ALA A 160 -8.27 -19.98 17.06
C ALA A 160 -9.58 -20.05 16.23
N GLU A 161 -10.58 -19.20 16.50
CA GLU A 161 -11.86 -19.22 15.78
C GLU A 161 -11.74 -18.62 14.36
N LYS A 162 -12.39 -19.26 13.39
CA LYS A 162 -12.49 -18.77 11.99
C LYS A 162 -13.05 -17.35 12.02
N MET A 163 -12.42 -16.44 11.28
CA MET A 163 -12.92 -15.07 11.14
C MET A 163 -14.35 -15.12 10.55
N GLY A 164 -15.25 -14.25 11.02
CA GLY A 164 -16.54 -14.05 10.37
C GLY A 164 -16.38 -13.45 8.95
N PRO A 165 -17.49 -13.06 8.32
CA PRO A 165 -17.42 -12.36 7.05
C PRO A 165 -16.65 -11.02 7.14
N ILE A 166 -15.91 -10.65 6.10
CA ILE A 166 -15.17 -9.37 6.02
C ILE A 166 -16.13 -8.18 6.17
N ILE A 167 -17.35 -8.28 5.63
CA ILE A 167 -18.35 -7.23 5.75
C ILE A 167 -18.75 -6.95 7.21
N ASP A 168 -18.61 -7.93 8.12
CA ASP A 168 -18.90 -7.72 9.54
C ASP A 168 -17.82 -6.91 10.24
N LEU A 169 -16.59 -6.86 9.70
CA LEU A 169 -15.56 -5.90 10.15
C LEU A 169 -15.99 -4.48 9.78
N VAL A 170 -16.45 -4.27 8.54
CA VAL A 170 -16.94 -2.96 8.06
C VAL A 170 -18.15 -2.49 8.86
N LYS A 171 -19.10 -3.38 9.15
CA LYS A 171 -20.25 -3.07 10.02
C LYS A 171 -19.80 -2.71 11.44
N ALA A 172 -18.79 -3.40 11.97
CA ALA A 172 -18.28 -3.09 13.30
C ALA A 172 -17.59 -1.72 13.35
N VAL A 173 -16.84 -1.34 12.32
CA VAL A 173 -16.29 0.03 12.18
C VAL A 173 -17.41 1.07 12.18
N ARG A 174 -18.50 0.82 11.45
CA ARG A 174 -19.67 1.74 11.41
C ARG A 174 -20.47 1.79 12.71
N ALA A 175 -20.50 0.70 13.46
CA ALA A 175 -21.25 0.60 14.71
C ALA A 175 -20.50 1.19 15.91
N ASP A 176 -19.19 1.31 15.82
CA ASP A 176 -18.35 1.95 16.83
C ASP A 176 -18.36 3.47 16.64
N GLU A 177 -18.87 4.21 17.62
CA GLU A 177 -19.07 5.66 17.52
C GLU A 177 -17.75 6.42 17.32
N ALA A 178 -16.66 5.98 17.96
CA ALA A 178 -15.37 6.63 17.84
C ALA A 178 -14.82 6.45 16.42
N LEU A 179 -14.87 5.23 15.88
CA LEU A 179 -14.44 4.97 14.50
C LEU A 179 -15.33 5.66 13.47
N ALA A 180 -16.65 5.63 13.66
CA ALA A 180 -17.61 6.21 12.72
C ALA A 180 -17.52 7.74 12.62
N THR A 181 -16.98 8.42 13.64
CA THR A 181 -16.92 9.89 13.70
C THR A 181 -15.50 10.48 13.66
N ALA A 182 -14.45 9.64 13.73
CA ALA A 182 -13.07 10.11 13.76
C ALA A 182 -12.59 10.76 12.45
N ALA A 183 -13.13 10.33 11.30
CA ALA A 183 -12.83 10.88 9.98
C ALA A 183 -13.80 12.01 9.62
N THR A 184 -13.28 13.21 9.40
CA THR A 184 -14.08 14.42 9.11
C THR A 184 -13.55 15.17 7.88
N ALA A 185 -14.42 15.91 7.20
CA ALA A 185 -14.07 16.63 5.97
C ALA A 185 -13.04 17.77 6.15
N GLY A 186 -12.74 18.18 7.39
CA GLY A 186 -11.74 19.21 7.68
C GLY A 186 -10.30 18.69 7.79
N GLN A 187 -10.10 17.37 7.76
CA GLN A 187 -8.78 16.74 7.83
C GLN A 187 -8.19 16.60 6.43
N VAL A 188 -6.90 16.93 6.28
CA VAL A 188 -6.18 16.73 5.03
C VAL A 188 -5.92 15.24 4.79
N ASP A 189 -5.63 14.51 5.87
CA ASP A 189 -5.54 13.05 5.88
C ASP A 189 -6.42 12.50 7.00
N GLN A 190 -7.51 11.87 6.61
CA GLN A 190 -8.51 11.32 7.52
C GLN A 190 -8.02 10.09 8.29
N VAL A 191 -6.97 9.41 7.81
CA VAL A 191 -6.38 8.25 8.47
C VAL A 191 -5.50 8.72 9.62
N SER A 192 -4.42 9.45 9.34
CA SER A 192 -3.46 9.89 10.36
C SER A 192 -4.03 10.96 11.29
N GLN A 193 -4.74 11.95 10.76
CA GLN A 193 -5.27 13.08 11.56
C GLN A 193 -6.66 12.80 12.15
N GLY A 194 -7.31 11.72 11.69
CA GLY A 194 -8.63 11.28 12.15
C GLY A 194 -8.55 9.97 12.90
N VAL A 195 -8.74 8.85 12.21
CA VAL A 195 -8.91 7.52 12.82
C VAL A 195 -7.77 7.18 13.77
N LEU A 196 -6.51 7.30 13.34
CA LEU A 196 -5.34 6.97 14.17
C LEU A 196 -5.11 7.94 15.32
N ARG A 197 -5.69 9.14 15.25
CA ARG A 197 -5.59 10.13 16.33
C ARG A 197 -6.66 9.96 17.40
N TYR A 198 -7.88 9.60 16.99
CA TYR A 198 -9.05 9.64 17.87
C TYR A 198 -9.66 8.27 18.17
N ALA A 199 -9.35 7.24 17.39
CA ALA A 199 -9.95 5.91 17.50
C ALA A 199 -8.93 4.78 17.22
N LYS A 200 -7.64 5.00 17.54
CA LYS A 200 -6.56 4.03 17.31
C LYS A 200 -6.80 2.71 18.03
N ASP A 201 -7.19 2.77 19.30
CA ASP A 201 -7.39 1.57 20.12
C ASP A 201 -8.58 0.75 19.61
N GLU A 202 -9.64 1.41 19.16
CA GLU A 202 -10.81 0.79 18.53
C GLU A 202 -10.42 0.16 17.20
N LEU A 203 -9.63 0.85 16.38
CA LEU A 203 -9.10 0.31 15.13
C LEU A 203 -8.28 -0.95 15.38
N ILE A 204 -7.42 -0.96 16.40
CA ILE A 204 -6.61 -2.12 16.78
C ILE A 204 -7.48 -3.31 17.21
N LYS A 205 -8.54 -3.07 17.98
CA LYS A 205 -9.49 -4.12 18.38
C LYS A 205 -10.19 -4.73 17.16
N ILE A 206 -10.51 -3.93 16.14
CA ILE A 206 -11.07 -4.43 14.88
C ILE A 206 -10.01 -5.17 14.06
N GLY A 207 -8.81 -4.60 13.91
CA GLY A 207 -7.69 -5.19 13.18
C GLY A 207 -7.28 -6.56 13.74
N ALA A 208 -7.31 -6.72 15.06
CA ALA A 208 -7.02 -8.00 15.73
C ALA A 208 -8.02 -9.13 15.39
N ARG A 209 -9.15 -8.82 14.75
CA ARG A 209 -10.12 -9.82 14.27
C ARG A 209 -9.78 -10.33 12.88
N VAL A 210 -8.89 -9.65 12.13
CA VAL A 210 -8.49 -10.04 10.78
C VAL A 210 -7.65 -11.32 10.85
N LYS A 211 -8.10 -12.36 10.16
CA LYS A 211 -7.40 -13.65 10.06
C LYS A 211 -7.66 -14.28 8.70
N ALA A 212 -6.62 -14.86 8.12
CA ALA A 212 -6.75 -15.73 6.96
C ALA A 212 -5.73 -16.87 7.10
N LYS A 213 -6.21 -18.11 7.09
CA LYS A 213 -5.30 -19.27 7.01
C LYS A 213 -4.90 -19.53 5.55
N PRO A 214 -3.75 -20.17 5.29
CA PRO A 214 -3.32 -20.50 3.93
C PRO A 214 -4.41 -21.21 3.10
N GLU A 215 -5.15 -22.13 3.72
CA GLU A 215 -6.25 -22.87 3.08
C GLU A 215 -7.52 -22.03 2.82
N GLU A 216 -7.61 -20.82 3.37
CA GLU A 216 -8.75 -19.89 3.20
C GLU A 216 -8.41 -18.75 2.24
N LEU A 217 -7.16 -18.63 1.77
CA LEU A 217 -6.70 -17.44 1.04
C LEU A 217 -7.54 -17.12 -0.19
N ASP A 218 -7.90 -18.13 -0.99
CA ASP A 218 -8.72 -17.95 -2.20
C ASP A 218 -10.13 -17.45 -1.84
N GLU A 219 -10.78 -18.07 -0.85
CA GLU A 219 -12.11 -17.68 -0.35
C GLU A 219 -12.07 -16.24 0.20
N ARG A 220 -11.06 -15.90 1.01
CA ARG A 220 -10.91 -14.56 1.62
C ARG A 220 -10.58 -13.48 0.60
N THR A 221 -9.80 -13.82 -0.41
CA THR A 221 -9.47 -12.88 -1.49
C THR A 221 -10.71 -12.54 -2.31
N ALA A 222 -11.50 -13.56 -2.66
CA ALA A 222 -12.78 -13.36 -3.35
C ALA A 222 -13.77 -12.54 -2.49
N GLU A 223 -13.88 -12.87 -1.21
CA GLU A 223 -14.72 -12.14 -0.25
C GLU A 223 -14.27 -10.69 -0.08
N MET A 224 -12.96 -10.42 0.01
CA MET A 224 -12.41 -9.08 0.12
C MET A 224 -12.77 -8.25 -1.11
N TYR A 225 -12.62 -8.82 -2.30
CA TYR A 225 -12.98 -8.16 -3.55
C TYR A 225 -14.47 -7.80 -3.59
N ASP A 226 -15.36 -8.75 -3.24
CA ASP A 226 -16.80 -8.52 -3.18
C ASP A 226 -17.15 -7.42 -2.16
N ALA A 227 -16.55 -7.45 -0.96
CA ALA A 227 -16.76 -6.43 0.06
C ALA A 227 -16.29 -5.03 -0.38
N CYS A 228 -15.13 -4.93 -1.05
CA CYS A 228 -14.64 -3.67 -1.62
C CYS A 228 -15.61 -3.14 -2.68
N MET A 229 -16.04 -3.99 -3.63
CA MET A 229 -16.99 -3.60 -4.67
C MET A 229 -18.35 -3.19 -4.09
N TYR A 230 -18.85 -3.94 -3.11
CA TYR A 230 -20.08 -3.59 -2.40
C TYR A 230 -19.99 -2.20 -1.77
N MET A 231 -18.88 -1.90 -1.10
CA MET A 231 -18.65 -0.60 -0.46
C MET A 231 -18.52 0.53 -1.49
N ALA A 232 -17.70 0.33 -2.52
CA ALA A 232 -17.48 1.31 -3.59
C ALA A 232 -18.79 1.67 -4.30
N VAL A 233 -19.54 0.66 -4.76
CA VAL A 233 -20.80 0.84 -5.49
C VAL A 233 -21.86 1.46 -4.58
N SER A 234 -21.96 1.00 -3.33
CA SER A 234 -22.94 1.57 -2.38
C SER A 234 -22.67 3.04 -2.08
N ALA A 235 -21.41 3.46 -2.05
CA ALA A 235 -21.03 4.85 -1.82
C ALA A 235 -21.21 5.73 -3.07
N ALA A 236 -21.00 5.17 -4.26
CA ALA A 236 -21.19 5.86 -5.53
C ALA A 236 -22.68 6.18 -5.82
N MET A 237 -23.61 5.39 -5.28
CA MET A 237 -25.03 5.48 -5.61
C MET A 237 -25.79 6.37 -4.62
N HIS A 238 -26.29 7.53 -5.09
CA HIS A 238 -27.21 8.37 -4.33
C HIS A 238 -28.38 8.83 -5.22
N PRO A 239 -29.67 8.71 -4.81
CA PRO A 239 -30.83 8.82 -5.72
C PRO A 239 -30.92 10.12 -6.54
N ILE A 240 -30.35 11.21 -6.03
CA ILE A 240 -30.39 12.54 -6.68
C ILE A 240 -29.04 12.97 -7.28
N LYS A 241 -28.04 12.08 -7.32
CA LYS A 241 -26.70 12.38 -7.86
C LYS A 241 -26.35 11.41 -8.97
N HIS A 242 -25.50 11.86 -9.88
CA HIS A 242 -24.89 10.96 -10.85
C HIS A 242 -23.94 10.01 -10.12
N PRO A 243 -23.99 8.69 -10.41
CA PRO A 243 -23.04 7.75 -9.84
C PRO A 243 -21.63 8.05 -10.34
N GLU A 244 -20.70 8.24 -9.40
CA GLU A 244 -19.29 8.43 -9.68
C GLU A 244 -18.46 7.58 -8.72
N PHE A 245 -17.39 6.99 -9.23
CA PHE A 245 -16.40 6.28 -8.42
C PHE A 245 -15.23 7.22 -8.13
N ASP A 246 -14.84 7.27 -6.87
CA ASP A 246 -13.66 8.00 -6.41
C ASP A 246 -12.53 7.02 -6.10
N PHE A 247 -11.30 7.42 -6.39
CA PHE A 247 -10.08 6.66 -6.10
C PHE A 247 -9.99 6.23 -4.63
N TRP A 248 -10.55 7.04 -3.71
CA TRP A 248 -10.53 6.73 -2.27
C TRP A 248 -11.33 5.49 -1.86
N LEU A 249 -12.24 5.01 -2.71
CA LEU A 249 -13.15 3.91 -2.40
C LEU A 249 -13.01 2.73 -3.37
N VAL A 250 -12.06 2.76 -4.32
CA VAL A 250 -11.87 1.73 -5.36
C VAL A 250 -10.47 1.16 -5.32
#